data_AF-A0A920G5T9-F1
#
_entry.id   AF-A0A920G5T9-F1
#
_cell.length_a   1.000
_cell.length_b   1.000
_cell.length_c   1.000
_cell.angle_alpha   90.00
_cell.angle_beta   90.00
_cell.angle_gamma   90.00
#
_symmetry.space_group_name_H-M   'P 1'
#
loop_
_entity.id
_entity.type
_entity.pdbx_description
1 polymer ?
#
loop_
_entity_poly.entity_id
_entity_poly.type
_entity_poly.pdbx_seq_one_letter_code
_entity_poly.pdbx_strand_id
1 'polypeptide(L)' 'MSMQDPLSDMLTRLRNAQMAGKQTVDMPGSKLKVSVAEVLEQEGYIAGHRFDDSTGKTPASD' A
#
# COMPACT_ATOMS: atom_id res chain seq x y z
N MET A 1 12.50 4.85 -15.21
CA MET A 1 13.02 4.73 -13.84
C MET A 1 12.82 3.30 -13.39
N SER A 2 13.88 2.63 -12.93
CA SER A 2 13.77 1.29 -12.34
C SER A 2 13.21 1.43 -10.92
N MET A 3 12.16 0.68 -10.59
CA MET A 3 11.59 0.62 -9.25
C MET A 3 12.51 -0.24 -8.37
N GLN A 4 13.62 0.33 -7.91
CA GLN A 4 14.66 -0.40 -7.17
C GLN A 4 14.24 -0.72 -5.73
N ASP A 5 13.37 0.10 -5.13
CA ASP A 5 12.89 -0.13 -3.75
C ASP A 5 11.37 0.12 -3.64
N PRO A 6 10.56 -0.95 -3.62
CA PRO A 6 9.12 -0.86 -3.43
C PRO A 6 8.69 -0.28 -2.07
N LEU A 7 9.54 -0.35 -1.04
CA LEU A 7 9.23 0.17 0.29
C LEU A 7 9.47 1.69 0.34
N SER A 8 10.58 2.16 -0.21
CA SER A 8 10.84 3.59 -0.36
C SER A 8 9.77 4.28 -1.21
N ASP A 9 9.29 3.63 -2.28
CA ASP A 9 8.15 4.11 -3.08
C ASP A 9 6.86 4.22 -2.23
N MET A 10 6.55 3.19 -1.43
CA MET A 10 5.39 3.21 -0.52
C MET A 10 5.45 4.39 0.46
N LEU A 11 6.57 4.58 1.16
CA LEU A 11 6.72 5.65 2.14
C LEU A 11 6.67 7.04 1.48
N THR A 12 7.27 7.17 0.30
CA THR A 12 7.23 8.41 -0.47
C THR A 12 5.80 8.77 -0.88
N ARG A 13 5.00 7.78 -1.32
CA ARG A 13 3.58 7.99 -1.66
C ARG A 13 2.77 8.42 -0.44
N LEU A 14 2.99 7.78 0.71
CA LEU A 14 2.29 8.13 1.96
C LEU A 14 2.58 9.57 2.38
N ARG A 15 3.86 9.97 2.39
CA ARG A 15 4.28 11.35 2.68
C ARG A 15 3.64 12.35 1.72
N ASN A 16 3.71 12.09 0.42
CA ASN A 16 3.18 13.01 -0.58
C ASN A 16 1.65 13.13 -0.49
N ALA A 17 0.95 12.04 -0.17
CA ALA A 17 -0.49 12.04 0.04
C ALA A 17 -0.89 12.84 1.29
N GLN A 18 -0.16 12.67 2.39
CA GLN A 18 -0.34 13.47 3.61
C GLN A 18 -0.13 14.96 3.32
N MET A 19 0.95 15.33 2.62
CA MET A 19 1.21 16.72 2.20
C MET A 19 0.11 17.28 1.29
N ALA A 20 -0.51 16.43 0.47
CA ALA A 20 -1.61 16.80 -0.40
C ALA A 20 -2.99 16.75 0.28
N GLY A 21 -3.06 16.42 1.58
CA GLY A 21 -4.32 16.32 2.33
C GLY A 21 -5.23 15.16 1.91
N LYS A 22 -4.68 14.11 1.27
CA LYS A 22 -5.45 12.92 0.88
C LYS A 22 -5.68 12.03 2.09
N GLN A 23 -6.92 11.56 2.24
CA GLN A 23 -7.30 10.64 3.32
C GLN A 23 -6.86 9.19 3.06
N THR A 24 -6.71 8.80 1.79
CA THR A 24 -6.36 7.42 1.39
C THR A 24 -5.34 7.42 0.25
N VAL A 25 -4.60 6.32 0.13
CA VAL A 25 -3.57 6.11 -0.91
C VAL A 25 -3.65 4.67 -1.41
N ASP A 26 -3.83 4.51 -2.72
CA ASP A 26 -3.77 3.21 -3.38
C ASP A 26 -2.40 3.01 -4.03
N MET A 27 -1.88 1.78 -3.95
CA MET A 27 -0.62 1.38 -4.58
C MET A 27 -0.56 -0.13 -4.81
N PRO A 28 0.33 -0.62 -5.70
CA PRO A 28 0.52 -2.06 -5.89
C PRO A 28 0.92 -2.73 -4.58
N GLY A 29 0.12 -3.71 -4.16
CA GLY A 29 0.34 -4.42 -2.91
C GLY A 29 1.41 -5.50 -3.01
N SER A 30 2.05 -5.79 -1.88
CA SER A 30 2.94 -6.93 -1.69
C SER A 30 2.92 -7.33 -0.23
N LYS A 31 3.25 -8.59 0.08
CA LYS A 31 3.28 -9.08 1.47
C LYS A 31 4.13 -8.20 2.39
N LEU A 32 5.28 -7.73 1.88
CA LEU A 32 6.16 -6.81 2.62
C LEU A 32 5.46 -5.49 2.97
N LYS A 33 4.77 -4.87 1.99
CA LYS A 33 4.05 -3.60 2.22
C LYS A 33 2.90 -3.77 3.21
N VAL A 34 2.22 -4.92 3.18
CA VAL A 34 1.15 -5.25 4.14
C VAL A 34 1.71 -5.34 5.55
N SER A 35 2.80 -6.08 5.77
CA SER A 35 3.43 -6.18 7.10
C SER A 35 3.91 -4.82 7.63
N VAL A 36 4.44 -3.96 6.76
CA VAL A 36 4.82 -2.59 7.17
C VAL A 36 3.59 -1.74 7.50
N ALA A 37 2.53 -1.81 6.69
CA ALA A 37 1.28 -1.08 6.95
C ALA A 37 0.64 -1.52 8.27
N GLU A 38 0.69 -2.82 8.59
CA GLU A 38 0.22 -3.37 9.85
C GLU A 38 0.98 -2.80 11.06
N VAL A 39 2.32 -2.72 10.99
CA VAL A 39 3.11 -2.08 12.04
C VAL A 39 2.78 -0.58 12.16
N LEU A 40 2.64 0.12 11.04
CA LEU A 40 2.27 1.54 11.07
C LEU A 40 0.88 1.77 11.70
N GLU A 41 -0.05 0.85 11.51
CA GLU A 41 -1.38 0.89 12.14
C GLU A 41 -1.29 0.60 13.64
N GLN A 42 -0.53 -0.43 14.04
CA GLN A 42 -0.34 -0.79 15.45
C GLN A 42 0.31 0.33 16.26
N GLU A 43 1.27 1.03 15.67
CA GLU A 43 1.94 2.19 16.28
C GLU A 43 1.10 3.48 16.19
N GLY A 44 -0.06 3.45 15.52
CA GLY A 44 -0.99 4.57 15.42
C GLY A 44 -0.61 5.65 14.41
N TYR A 45 0.31 5.38 13.48
CA TYR A 45 0.68 6.31 12.40
C TYR A 45 -0.36 6.40 11.28
N ILE A 46 -1.09 5.31 11.04
CA ILE A 46 -2.20 5.27 10.09
C ILE A 46 -3.46 4.71 10.78
N ALA A 47 -4.64 5.13 10.31
CA ALA A 47 -5.90 4.71 10.90
C ALA A 47 -6.36 3.30 10.47
N GLY A 48 -5.77 2.75 9.41
CA GLY A 48 -6.15 1.44 8.89
C GLY A 48 -5.49 1.15 7.53
N HIS A 49 -5.38 -0.13 7.20
CA HIS A 49 -4.99 -0.58 5.86
C HIS A 49 -5.94 -1.66 5.30
N ARG A 50 -6.03 -1.77 3.97
CA ARG A 50 -6.78 -2.83 3.27
C ARG A 50 -5.93 -3.42 2.16
N PHE A 51 -5.86 -4.74 2.11
CA PHE A 51 -5.21 -5.47 1.02
C PHE A 51 -6.25 -6.28 0.25
N ASP A 52 -6.26 -6.12 -1.08
CA ASP A 52 -7.18 -6.82 -1.97
C ASP A 52 -6.37 -7.73 -2.91
N ASP A 53 -6.49 -9.04 -2.71
CA ASP A 53 -5.79 -10.08 -3.48
C ASP A 53 -6.53 -10.44 -4.78
N SER A 54 -7.64 -9.76 -5.11
CA SER A 54 -8.49 -10.09 -6.26
C SER A 54 -7.87 -9.82 -7.64
N THR A 55 -6.69 -9.21 -7.69
CA THR A 55 -6.00 -8.91 -8.98
C THR A 55 -5.24 -10.09 -9.58
N GLY A 56 -5.31 -11.30 -8.99
CA GLY A 56 -4.59 -12.50 -9.47
C GLY A 56 -5.45 -13.67 -9.97
N LYS A 57 -6.79 -13.60 -9.90
CA LYS A 57 -7.66 -14.71 -10.32
C LYS A 57 -8.72 -14.22 -11.29
N THR A 58 -8.38 -14.20 -12.58
CA THR A 58 -9.40 -14.26 -13.63
C THR A 58 -10.22 -15.52 -13.37
N PRO A 59 -11.52 -15.45 -13.04
CA PRO A 59 -12.34 -16.64 -13.16
C PRO A 59 -12.36 -16.98 -14.65
N ALA A 60 -11.82 -18.14 -15.00
CA ALA A 60 -12.00 -18.69 -16.33
C ALA A 60 -13.50 -18.70 -16.60
N SER A 61 -13.94 -17.86 -17.53
CA SER A 61 -15.28 -17.90 -18.08
C SER A 61 -15.38 -19.17 -18.91
N ASP A 62 -16.20 -20.11 -18.44
CA ASP A 62 -16.83 -21.13 -19.28
C ASP A 62 -17.51 -20.49 -20.51
#